data_AF-A0A916W4F8-F1
#
_entry.id   AF-A0A916W4F8-F1
#
_cell.length_a   1.000
_cell.length_b   1.000
_cell.length_c   1.000
_cell.angle_alpha   90.00
_cell.angle_beta   90.00
_cell.angle_gamma   90.00
#
_symmetry.space_group_name_H-M   'P 1'
#
loop_
_entity.id
_entity.type
_entity.pdbx_description
1 polymer ?
#
loop_
_entity_poly.entity_id
_entity_poly.type
_entity_poly.pdbx_seq_one_letter_code
_entity_poly.pdbx_strand_id
1 'polypeptide(L)'
;MATDWMATLKEAGVLAKKTEADVEKLLASDTLSVEHAVRLLSAVNQLSEEFDEVLVEIEADEGIDEELLEAAFSIESLWSDLTLACLNRVRMLRGLPAIELDGKEEDGGEA
;
A
#
# COMPACT_ATOMS: atom_id res chain seq x y z
N MET A 1 -18.34 -23.09 0.61
CA MET A 1 -17.37 -23.34 -0.48
C MET A 1 -16.06 -22.77 0.02
N ALA A 2 -14.94 -23.48 -0.14
CA ALA A 2 -13.64 -22.91 0.22
C ALA A 2 -13.38 -21.69 -0.67
N THR A 3 -12.93 -20.58 -0.09
CA THR A 3 -12.54 -19.40 -0.84
C THR A 3 -11.32 -19.74 -1.69
N ASP A 4 -11.31 -19.37 -2.97
CA ASP A 4 -10.14 -19.54 -3.82
C ASP A 4 -9.16 -18.39 -3.57
N TRP A 5 -8.38 -18.51 -2.49
CA TRP A 5 -7.43 -17.48 -2.06
C TRP A 5 -6.37 -17.16 -3.12
N MET A 6 -5.97 -18.15 -3.92
CA MET A 6 -5.02 -17.94 -5.01
C MET A 6 -5.60 -17.00 -6.07
N ALA A 7 -6.86 -17.20 -6.47
CA ALA A 7 -7.52 -16.30 -7.41
C ALA A 7 -7.69 -14.90 -6.82
N THR A 8 -8.16 -14.80 -5.57
CA THR A 8 -8.37 -13.51 -4.86
C THR A 8 -7.08 -12.71 -4.77
N LEU A 9 -5.98 -13.31 -4.29
CA LEU A 9 -4.70 -12.62 -4.12
C LEU A 9 -4.08 -12.23 -5.46
N LYS A 10 -4.28 -13.04 -6.49
CA LYS A 10 -3.83 -12.70 -7.85
C LYS A 10 -4.53 -11.46 -8.37
N GLU A 11 -5.85 -11.36 -8.20
CA GLU A 11 -6.63 -10.20 -8.63
C GLU A 11 -6.24 -8.96 -7.82
N ALA A 12 -6.13 -9.09 -6.50
CA ALA A 12 -5.68 -8.01 -5.60
C ALA A 12 -4.27 -7.51 -5.97
N GLY A 13 -3.32 -8.41 -6.20
CA GLY A 13 -1.96 -8.06 -6.58
C GLY A 13 -1.87 -7.36 -7.94
N VAL A 14 -2.70 -7.76 -8.91
CA VAL A 14 -2.79 -7.06 -10.22
C VAL A 14 -3.35 -5.65 -10.03
N LEU A 15 -4.38 -5.49 -9.20
CA LEU A 15 -4.97 -4.19 -8.90
C LEU A 15 -3.96 -3.27 -8.20
N ALA A 16 -3.26 -3.76 -7.18
CA ALA A 16 -2.27 -3.00 -6.43
C ALA A 16 -1.13 -2.51 -7.33
N LYS A 17 -0.54 -3.41 -8.15
CA LYS A 17 0.53 -3.04 -9.11
C LYS A 17 0.08 -2.06 -10.19
N LYS A 18 -1.14 -2.21 -10.68
CA LYS A 18 -1.68 -1.25 -11.65
C LYS A 18 -1.86 0.13 -10.99
N THR A 19 -2.37 0.14 -9.77
CA THR A 19 -2.58 1.36 -8.99
C THR A 19 -1.26 2.04 -8.69
N GLU A 20 -0.23 1.29 -8.29
CA GLU A 20 1.14 1.78 -8.14
C GLU A 20 1.63 2.52 -9.38
N ALA A 21 1.61 1.86 -10.54
CA ALA A 21 2.08 2.45 -11.79
C ALA A 21 1.30 3.70 -12.21
N ASP A 22 0.01 3.80 -11.87
CA ASP A 22 -0.81 4.97 -12.17
C ASP A 22 -0.59 6.09 -11.15
N VAL A 23 -0.46 5.76 -9.87
CA VAL A 23 -0.11 6.69 -8.78
C VAL A 23 1.24 7.32 -9.05
N GLU A 24 2.29 6.55 -9.34
CA GLU A 24 3.63 7.09 -9.62
C GLU A 24 3.62 8.17 -10.71
N LYS A 25 2.92 7.92 -11.82
CA LYS A 25 2.78 8.88 -12.92
C LYS A 25 2.07 10.15 -12.49
N LEU A 26 1.01 10.03 -11.68
CA LEU A 26 0.24 11.18 -11.19
C LEU A 26 1.06 11.99 -10.18
N LEU A 27 1.77 11.34 -9.26
CA LEU A 27 2.61 12.01 -8.27
C LEU A 27 3.78 12.74 -8.91
N ALA A 28 4.34 12.20 -9.99
CA ALA A 28 5.42 12.83 -10.78
C ALA A 28 4.96 14.05 -11.61
N SER A 29 3.65 14.33 -11.69
CA SER A 29 3.16 15.48 -12.44
C SER A 29 3.46 16.81 -11.73
N ASP A 30 4.09 17.73 -12.46
CA ASP A 30 4.36 19.10 -12.01
C ASP A 30 3.09 19.95 -11.87
N THR A 31 2.00 19.53 -12.52
CA THR A 31 0.72 20.24 -12.49
C THR A 31 -0.26 19.65 -11.48
N LEU A 32 0.19 18.72 -10.63
CA LEU A 32 -0.66 18.10 -9.61
C LEU A 32 -1.04 19.14 -8.54
N SER A 33 -2.34 19.43 -8.43
CA SER A 33 -2.86 20.30 -7.38
C SER A 33 -2.97 19.56 -6.05
N VAL A 34 -2.96 20.31 -4.94
CA VAL A 34 -3.21 19.76 -3.60
C VAL A 34 -4.53 19.00 -3.52
N GLU A 35 -5.60 19.53 -4.12
CA GLU A 35 -6.92 18.88 -4.12
C GLU A 35 -6.90 17.53 -4.85
N HIS A 36 -6.23 17.45 -6.00
CA HIS A 36 -6.09 16.21 -6.74
C HIS A 36 -5.23 15.19 -5.99
N ALA A 37 -4.14 15.63 -5.35
CA ALA A 37 -3.30 14.77 -4.51
C ALA A 37 -4.07 14.22 -3.31
N VAL A 38 -4.92 15.02 -2.66
CA VAL A 38 -5.79 14.56 -1.56
C VAL A 38 -6.81 13.55 -2.04
N ARG A 39 -7.45 13.78 -3.20
CA ARG A 39 -8.38 12.80 -3.78
C ARG A 39 -7.69 11.48 -4.13
N LEU A 40 -6.47 11.55 -4.65
CA LEU A 40 -5.67 10.36 -4.94
C LEU A 40 -5.34 9.58 -3.66
N LEU A 41 -4.88 10.27 -2.61
CA LEU A 41 -4.65 9.67 -1.29
C LEU A 41 -5.91 8.98 -0.77
N SER A 42 -7.07 9.65 -0.80
CA SER A 42 -8.32 9.04 -0.34
C SER A 42 -8.71 7.80 -1.14
N ALA A 43 -8.49 7.80 -2.46
CA ALA A 43 -8.78 6.63 -3.30
C ALA A 43 -7.85 5.45 -2.99
N VAL A 44 -6.56 5.71 -2.77
CA VAL A 44 -5.58 4.67 -2.38
C VAL A 44 -5.91 4.11 -1.00
N ASN A 45 -6.22 4.97 -0.02
CA ASN A 45 -6.62 4.52 1.32
C ASN A 45 -7.85 3.60 1.27
N GLN A 46 -8.86 3.96 0.47
CA GLN A 46 -10.05 3.12 0.34
C GLN A 46 -9.70 1.73 -0.21
N LEU A 47 -8.84 1.65 -1.23
CA LEU A 47 -8.42 0.36 -1.79
C LEU A 47 -7.56 -0.46 -0.81
N SER A 48 -6.75 0.22 0.02
CA SER A 48 -6.01 -0.42 1.12
C SER A 48 -6.97 -0.99 2.15
N GLU A 49 -7.94 -0.21 2.64
CA GLU A 49 -8.93 -0.64 3.63
C GLU A 49 -9.79 -1.81 3.10
N GLU A 50 -10.16 -1.79 1.81
CA GLU A 50 -10.84 -2.91 1.14
C GLU A 50 -9.97 -4.18 1.11
N PHE A 51 -8.64 -4.04 0.99
CA PHE A 51 -7.72 -5.18 1.06
C PHE A 51 -7.47 -5.66 2.50
N ASP A 52 -7.50 -4.77 3.49
CA ASP A 52 -7.38 -5.14 4.91
C ASP A 52 -8.50 -6.10 5.32
N GLU A 53 -9.72 -5.93 4.79
CA GLU A 53 -10.82 -6.88 5.00
C GLU A 53 -10.49 -8.28 4.46
N VAL A 54 -9.85 -8.36 3.28
CA VAL A 54 -9.37 -9.62 2.69
C VAL A 54 -8.27 -10.25 3.55
N LEU A 55 -7.34 -9.44 4.06
CA LEU A 55 -6.25 -9.91 4.91
C LEU A 55 -6.77 -10.53 6.21
N VAL A 56 -7.74 -9.88 6.86
CA VAL A 56 -8.38 -10.41 8.07
C VAL A 56 -9.05 -11.77 7.82
N GLU A 57 -9.70 -11.94 6.67
CA GLU A 57 -10.32 -13.23 6.33
C GLU A 57 -9.27 -14.32 6.03
N ILE A 58 -8.16 -13.98 5.38
CA ILE A 58 -7.04 -14.89 5.11
C ILE A 58 -6.38 -15.33 6.42
N GLU A 59 -6.11 -14.41 7.34
CA GLU A 59 -5.50 -14.71 8.64
C GLU A 59 -6.39 -15.59 9.53
N ALA A 60 -7.71 -15.50 9.35
CA ALA A 60 -8.67 -16.33 10.08
C ALA A 60 -8.80 -17.76 9.52
N ASP A 61 -8.24 -18.04 8.34
CA ASP A 61 -8.28 -19.38 7.72
C ASP A 61 -7.14 -20.26 8.26
N GLU A 62 -7.47 -21.14 9.21
CA GLU A 62 -6.51 -22.08 9.83
C GLU A 62 -5.85 -23.05 8.83
N GLY A 63 -6.39 -23.18 7.61
CA GLY A 63 -5.87 -24.04 6.54
C GLY A 63 -5.10 -23.31 5.44
N ILE A 64 -4.85 -22.01 5.59
CA ILE A 64 -4.15 -21.21 4.60
C ILE A 64 -2.69 -21.68 4.42
N ASP A 65 -2.22 -21.66 3.19
CA ASP A 65 -0.81 -21.89 2.86
C ASP A 65 0.02 -20.68 3.28
N GLU A 66 1.20 -20.91 3.86
CA GLU A 66 2.15 -19.86 4.24
C GLU A 66 2.53 -18.98 3.04
N GLU A 67 2.68 -19.56 1.83
CA GLU A 67 2.98 -18.80 0.62
C GLU A 67 1.85 -17.82 0.24
N LEU A 68 0.59 -18.19 0.51
CA LEU A 68 -0.56 -17.31 0.28
C LEU A 68 -0.62 -16.20 1.33
N LEU A 69 -0.29 -16.51 2.58
CA LEU A 69 -0.20 -15.51 3.64
C LEU A 69 0.92 -14.49 3.38
N GLU A 70 2.11 -14.95 2.98
CA GLU A 70 3.22 -14.07 2.57
C GLU A 70 2.84 -13.19 1.36
N ALA A 71 2.11 -13.75 0.39
CA ALA A 71 1.60 -12.99 -0.75
C ALA A 71 0.61 -11.91 -0.31
N ALA A 72 -0.24 -12.19 0.68
CA ALA A 72 -1.17 -11.22 1.25
C ALA A 72 -0.43 -10.06 1.92
N PHE A 73 0.54 -10.35 2.80
CA PHE A 73 1.37 -9.32 3.44
C PHE A 73 2.19 -8.50 2.43
N SER A 74 2.64 -9.11 1.34
CA SER A 74 3.35 -8.38 0.28
C SER A 74 2.43 -7.35 -0.41
N ILE A 75 1.14 -7.66 -0.57
CA ILE A 75 0.15 -6.74 -1.14
C ILE A 75 -0.20 -5.64 -0.13
N GLU A 76 -0.37 -5.97 1.15
CA GLU A 76 -0.59 -5.00 2.24
C GLU A 76 0.57 -3.99 2.33
N SER A 77 1.82 -4.48 2.29
CA SER A 77 3.01 -3.63 2.28
C SER A 77 3.00 -2.67 1.10
N LEU A 78 2.60 -3.13 -0.09
CA LEU A 78 2.49 -2.27 -1.26
C LEU A 78 1.43 -1.16 -1.07
N TRP A 79 0.28 -1.48 -0.48
CA TRP A 79 -0.74 -0.46 -0.17
C TRP A 79 -0.27 0.55 0.87
N SER A 80 0.49 0.10 1.87
CA SER A 80 1.12 0.98 2.87
C SER A 80 2.11 1.95 2.23
N ASP A 81 2.97 1.46 1.34
CA ASP A 81 3.93 2.27 0.60
C ASP A 81 3.23 3.31 -0.29
N LEU A 82 2.17 2.90 -1.01
CA LEU A 82 1.38 3.81 -1.86
C LEU A 82 0.67 4.89 -1.05
N THR A 83 0.11 4.51 0.10
CA THR A 83 -0.53 5.44 1.02
C THR A 83 0.47 6.48 1.52
N LEU A 84 1.66 6.03 1.94
CA LEU A 84 2.73 6.91 2.38
C LEU A 84 3.21 7.84 1.26
N ALA A 85 3.41 7.33 0.05
CA ALA A 85 3.84 8.12 -1.11
C ALA A 85 2.82 9.22 -1.43
N CYS A 86 1.53 8.88 -1.46
CA CYS A 86 0.44 9.84 -1.66
C CYS A 86 0.40 10.90 -0.56
N LEU A 87 0.51 10.47 0.71
CA LEU A 87 0.51 11.37 1.87
C LEU A 87 1.70 12.35 1.81
N ASN A 88 2.89 11.84 1.52
CA ASN A 88 4.10 12.65 1.38
C ASN A 88 3.96 13.67 0.26
N ARG A 89 3.36 13.30 -0.88
CA ARG A 89 3.10 14.27 -1.94
C ARG A 89 2.15 15.37 -1.50
N VAL A 90 1.06 15.05 -0.79
CA VAL A 90 0.14 16.05 -0.23
C VAL A 90 0.87 17.00 0.73
N ARG A 91 1.74 16.47 1.60
CA ARG A 91 2.55 17.26 2.54
C ARG A 91 3.48 18.21 1.81
N MET A 92 4.24 17.72 0.84
CA MET A 92 5.17 18.53 0.05
C MET A 92 4.46 19.65 -0.72
N LEU A 93 3.29 19.37 -1.34
CA LEU A 93 2.49 20.40 -2.02
C LEU A 93 1.93 21.46 -1.06
N ARG A 94 1.83 21.15 0.24
CA ARG A 94 1.47 22.09 1.32
C ARG A 94 2.68 22.76 1.98
N GLY A 95 3.90 22.51 1.49
CA GLY A 95 5.14 23.05 2.06
C GLY A 95 5.58 22.38 3.36
N LEU A 96 5.05 21.20 3.66
CA LEU A 96 5.46 20.37 4.80
C LEU A 96 6.51 19.34 4.37
N PRO A 97 7.44 18.95 5.26
CA PRO A 97 8.41 17.91 4.95
C PRO A 97 7.73 16.54 4.80
N ALA A 98 8.31 15.68 3.96
CA ALA A 98 7.92 14.27 3.87
C ALA A 98 8.13 13.56 5.21
N ILE A 99 7.34 12.52 5.45
CA ILE A 99 7.52 11.56 6.53
C ILE A 99 8.44 10.48 5.98
N GLU A 100 9.57 10.27 6.65
CA GLU A 100 10.41 9.11 6.43
C GLU A 100 10.00 8.06 7.47
N LEU A 101 9.70 6.84 7.01
CA LEU A 101 9.60 5.71 7.92
C LEU A 101 11.03 5.25 8.17
N ASP A 102 11.56 5.54 9.37
CA ASP A 102 12.83 4.98 9.83
C ASP A 102 12.68 3.45 9.97
N GLY A 103 12.92 2.75 8.87
CA GLY A 103 12.89 1.28 8.78
C GLY A 103 14.27 0.64 8.89
N LYS A 104 15.26 1.34 9.45
CA LYS A 104 16.52 0.74 9.89
C LYS A 104 16.76 1.15 11.33
N GLU A 105 16.51 0.23 12.25
CA GLU A 105 17.41 0.10 13.40
C GLU A 105 18.81 -0.05 12.81
N GLU A 106 19.56 1.06 12.73
CA GLU A 106 21.01 0.98 12.70
C GLU A 106 21.38 0.25 13.99
N ASP A 107 21.71 -1.03 13.85
CA ASP A 107 22.46 -1.79 14.85
C ASP A 107 23.61 -0.90 15.30
N GLY A 108 23.40 -0.29 16.47
CA GLY A 108 24.36 0.56 17.15
C GLY A 108 25.49 -0.33 17.65
N GLY A 109 26.31 -0.81 16.72
CA GLY A 109 27.62 -1.31 16.99
C GLY A 109 28.49 -0.16 17.46
N GLU A 110 28.47 0.11 18.76
CA GLU A 110 29.59 0.76 19.43
C GLU A 110 30.39 -0.30 20.21
N ALA A 111 31.55 -0.58 19.60
CA ALA A 111 32.85 -1.08 20.08
C ALA A 111 33.03 -1.48 21.55
#